data_AF-A0A174CBG9-F1
#
_entry.id   AF-A0A174CBG9-F1
#
_cell.length_a   1.000
_cell.length_b   1.000
_cell.length_c   1.000
_cell.angle_alpha   90.00
_cell.angle_beta   90.00
_cell.angle_gamma   90.00
#
_symmetry.space_group_name_H-M   'P 1'
#
loop_
_entity.id
_entity.type
_entity.pdbx_description
1 polymer ?
#
loop_
_entity_poly.entity_id
_entity_poly.type
_entity_poly.pdbx_seq_one_letter_code
_entity_poly.pdbx_strand_id
1 'polypeptide(L)'
;MFQLTKEEFEKMKSDLIFQNGTSSWGGTRKLPYAFTEQGLAMLSGVLNSDTAIEVNIAIMRAFVAVRQLITTSPANCLDSLEQEVQNLKAYIEEVFTDLNDINEDTRIQLELINRTLAEMQSSKRHSDKPRNKIGFK
;
A
#
# COMPACT_ATOMS: atom_id res chain seq x y z
N MET A 1 21.80 21.85 17.80
CA MET A 1 22.34 22.23 16.48
C MET A 1 22.93 21.01 15.82
N PHE A 2 22.87 20.93 14.50
CA PHE A 2 23.51 19.88 13.70
C PHE A 2 24.13 20.51 12.46
N GLN A 3 25.15 19.86 11.89
CA GLN A 3 25.77 20.34 10.67
C GLN A 3 25.00 19.80 9.47
N LEU A 4 24.68 20.65 8.49
CA LEU A 4 24.03 20.21 7.26
C LEU A 4 24.97 19.29 6.47
N THR A 5 24.40 18.31 5.79
CA THR A 5 25.11 17.52 4.78
C THR A 5 25.37 18.36 3.53
N LYS A 6 26.28 17.88 2.67
CA LYS A 6 26.57 18.57 1.40
C LYS A 6 25.32 18.66 0.51
N GLU A 7 24.54 17.58 0.42
CA GLU A 7 23.33 17.50 -0.39
C GLU A 7 22.25 18.48 0.11
N GLU A 8 21.99 18.51 1.42
CA GLU A 8 21.04 19.45 2.04
C GLU A 8 21.48 20.90 1.82
N PHE A 9 22.79 21.17 1.92
CA PHE A 9 23.31 22.51 1.72
C PHE A 9 23.22 22.98 0.27
N GLU A 10 23.48 22.11 -0.72
CA GLU A 10 23.31 22.47 -2.14
C GLU A 10 21.84 22.71 -2.49
N LYS A 11 20.91 21.93 -1.94
CA LYS A 11 19.46 22.19 -2.08
C LYS A 11 19.06 23.51 -1.40
N MET A 12 19.60 23.80 -0.22
CA MET A 12 19.34 25.06 0.45
C MET A 12 19.83 26.27 -0.37
N LYS A 13 20.99 26.16 -1.04
CA LYS A 13 21.52 27.22 -1.90
C LYS A 13 20.66 27.49 -3.13
N SER A 14 19.98 26.49 -3.69
CA SER A 14 19.07 26.72 -4.81
C SER A 14 17.85 27.51 -4.38
N ASP A 15 17.40 27.29 -3.16
CA ASP A 15 16.14 27.85 -2.64
C ASP A 15 16.35 29.21 -1.94
N LEU A 16 17.58 29.50 -1.48
CA LEU A 16 17.94 30.74 -0.78
C LEU A 16 19.09 31.46 -1.47
N ILE A 17 18.84 32.69 -1.94
CA ILE A 17 19.86 33.55 -2.55
C ILE A 17 20.53 34.39 -1.46
N PHE A 18 21.78 34.08 -1.11
CA PHE A 18 22.59 34.89 -0.19
C PHE A 18 24.08 34.90 -0.56
N GLN A 19 24.72 36.06 -0.36
CA GLN A 19 26.01 36.43 -0.93
C GLN A 19 27.17 35.47 -0.60
N ASN A 20 27.23 34.95 0.64
CA ASN A 20 28.31 34.08 1.09
C ASN A 20 28.13 32.61 0.70
N GLY A 21 26.90 32.21 0.35
CA GLY A 21 26.56 30.86 -0.08
C GLY A 21 26.76 30.65 -1.59
N THR A 22 26.52 31.70 -2.37
CA THR A 22 26.51 31.66 -3.85
C THR A 22 27.78 32.21 -4.50
N SER A 23 28.70 32.79 -3.72
CA SER A 23 29.95 33.34 -4.26
C SER A 23 30.84 32.25 -4.87
N SER A 24 31.19 32.42 -6.15
CA SER A 24 32.10 31.54 -6.89
C SER A 24 33.56 31.65 -6.43
N TRP A 25 33.97 32.82 -5.91
CA TRP A 25 35.30 33.05 -5.37
C TRP A 25 35.24 33.23 -3.85
N GLY A 26 35.78 32.27 -3.10
CA GLY A 26 35.89 32.34 -1.64
C GLY A 26 34.67 31.88 -0.84
N GLY A 27 33.72 31.18 -1.45
CA GLY A 27 32.47 30.72 -0.82
C GLY A 27 32.61 29.83 0.42
N THR A 28 31.48 29.30 0.87
CA THR A 28 31.36 28.58 2.16
C THR A 28 32.35 27.41 2.27
N ARG A 29 33.41 27.57 3.08
CA ARG A 29 34.50 26.58 3.29
C ARG A 29 34.15 25.44 4.27
N LYS A 30 33.16 25.68 5.13
CA LYS A 30 32.66 24.72 6.13
C LYS A 30 31.14 24.67 6.04
N LEU A 31 30.55 23.48 6.07
CA LEU A 31 29.10 23.33 6.02
C LEU A 31 28.46 24.06 7.22
N PRO A 32 27.37 24.81 6.98
CA PRO A 32 26.73 25.58 8.03
C PRO A 32 26.06 24.66 9.05
N TYR A 33 25.88 25.18 10.27
CA TYR A 33 25.11 24.53 11.30
C TYR A 33 23.67 25.04 11.27
N ALA A 34 22.72 24.12 11.33
CA ALA A 34 21.32 24.42 11.51
C ALA A 34 20.94 24.35 13.00
N PHE A 35 20.08 25.28 13.42
CA PHE A 35 19.50 25.26 14.75
C PHE A 35 18.42 24.19 14.84
N THR A 36 18.40 23.51 15.98
CA THR A 36 17.31 22.60 16.37
C THR A 36 16.24 23.40 17.10
N GLU A 37 15.07 22.82 17.32
CA GLU A 37 13.96 23.44 18.07
C GLU A 37 14.42 24.08 19.39
N GLN A 38 15.18 23.32 20.20
CA GLN A 38 15.76 23.83 21.45
C GLN A 38 16.76 24.98 21.24
N GLY A 39 17.49 24.98 20.12
CA GLY A 39 18.42 26.07 19.77
C GLY A 39 17.70 27.35 19.37
N LEU A 40 16.53 27.25 18.73
CA LEU A 40 15.68 28.41 18.45
C LEU A 40 15.08 28.97 19.74
N ALA A 41 14.59 28.10 20.63
CA ALA A 41 14.11 28.52 21.95
C ALA A 41 15.18 29.29 22.75
N MET A 42 16.46 28.90 22.67
CA MET A 42 17.57 29.64 23.30
C MET A 42 17.79 31.03 22.68
N LEU A 43 17.58 31.20 21.37
CA LEU A 43 17.69 32.50 20.70
C LEU A 43 16.58 33.48 21.13
N SER A 44 15.42 32.97 21.53
CA SER A 44 14.33 33.80 22.06
C SER A 44 14.68 34.50 23.37
N GLY A 45 15.60 33.94 24.15
CA GLY A 45 16.14 34.61 25.34
C GLY A 45 17.12 35.75 25.02
N VAL A 46 17.63 35.81 23.78
CA VAL A 46 18.54 36.87 23.31
C VAL A 46 17.75 38.05 22.73
N LEU A 47 16.60 37.78 22.11
CA LEU A 47 15.73 38.78 21.50
C LEU A 47 14.54 39.09 22.43
N ASN A 48 14.67 40.16 23.23
CA ASN A 48 13.71 40.54 24.27
C ASN A 48 12.58 41.48 23.81
N SER A 49 12.20 41.47 22.52
CA SER A 49 11.06 42.25 22.05
C SER A 49 9.77 41.44 22.06
N ASP A 50 8.63 42.09 22.35
CA ASP A 50 7.31 41.43 22.37
C ASP A 50 7.02 40.70 21.05
N THR A 51 7.38 41.31 19.93
CA THR A 51 7.26 40.71 18.59
C THR A 51 8.13 39.46 18.43
N ALA A 52 9.35 39.44 18.98
CA ALA A 52 10.24 38.29 18.88
C ALA A 52 9.74 37.12 19.74
N ILE A 53 9.13 37.42 20.89
CA ILE A 53 8.52 36.43 21.77
C ILE A 53 7.35 35.74 21.06
N GLU A 54 6.44 36.52 20.45
CA GLU A 54 5.29 35.98 19.71
C GLU A 54 5.70 35.10 18.53
N VAL A 55 6.66 35.57 17.73
CA VAL A 55 7.19 34.82 16.59
C VAL A 55 7.84 33.52 17.04
N ASN A 56 8.60 33.53 18.14
CA ASN A 56 9.20 32.31 18.67
C ASN A 56 8.15 31.29 19.13
N ILE A 57 7.09 31.73 19.82
CA ILE A 57 5.98 30.86 20.22
C ILE A 57 5.32 30.23 18.98
N ALA A 58 5.09 31.02 17.93
CA ALA A 58 4.51 30.52 16.69
C ALA A 58 5.38 29.46 16.01
N ILE A 59 6.70 29.71 15.93
CA ILE A 59 7.64 28.76 15.32
C ILE A 59 7.69 27.45 16.12
N MET A 60 7.77 27.53 17.46
CA MET A 60 7.76 26.33 18.33
C MET A 60 6.49 25.50 18.13
N ARG A 61 5.31 26.14 18.06
CA ARG A 61 4.03 25.45 17.80
C ARG A 61 4.03 24.75 16.45
N ALA A 62 4.58 25.37 15.41
CA ALA A 62 4.67 24.76 14.08
C ALA A 62 5.55 23.50 14.10
N PHE A 63 6.71 23.55 14.77
CA PHE A 63 7.58 22.38 14.90
C PHE A 63 6.93 21.23 15.67
N VAL A 64 6.26 21.53 16.79
CA VAL A 64 5.50 20.52 17.55
C VAL A 64 4.40 19.90 16.71
N ALA A 65 3.64 20.70 15.95
CA ALA A 65 2.57 20.22 15.08
C ALA A 65 3.11 19.32 13.95
N VAL A 66 4.21 19.70 13.31
CA VAL A 66 4.88 18.88 12.28
C VAL A 66 5.36 17.55 12.87
N ARG A 67 5.94 17.56 14.07
CA ARG A 67 6.37 16.34 14.74
C ARG A 67 5.19 15.45 15.12
N GLN A 68 4.10 16.04 15.62
CA GLN A 68 2.87 15.32 15.91
C GLN A 68 2.28 14.69 14.64
N LEU A 69 2.29 15.40 13.51
CA LEU A 69 1.87 14.84 12.23
C LEU A 69 2.74 13.65 11.81
N ILE A 70 4.07 13.77 11.87
CA ILE A 70 4.99 12.69 11.51
C ILE A 70 4.87 11.49 12.46
N THR A 71 4.60 11.73 13.75
CA THR A 71 4.45 10.65 14.75
C THR A 71 3.07 10.02 14.75
N THR A 72 2.03 10.75 14.31
CA THR A 72 0.64 10.27 14.26
C THR A 72 0.29 9.64 12.90
N SER A 73 0.96 10.04 11.82
CA SER A 73 0.86 9.45 10.47
C SER A 73 2.19 8.75 10.16
N PRO A 74 2.34 7.41 10.31
CA PRO A 74 1.55 6.42 9.58
C PRO A 74 1.38 5.04 10.27
N ALA A 75 1.67 4.88 11.57
CA ALA A 75 1.63 3.55 12.20
C ALA A 75 0.23 2.92 12.15
N ASN A 76 -0.78 3.68 12.56
CA ASN A 76 -2.15 3.15 12.66
C ASN A 76 -2.83 2.97 11.28
N CYS A 77 -2.47 3.78 10.28
CA CYS A 77 -3.08 3.72 8.95
C CYS A 77 -2.48 2.59 8.10
N LEU A 78 -1.19 2.31 8.26
CA LEU A 78 -0.55 1.16 7.61
C LEU A 78 -1.05 -0.14 8.22
N ASP A 79 -1.19 -0.20 9.55
CA ASP A 79 -1.72 -1.38 10.25
C ASP A 79 -3.17 -1.69 9.82
N SER A 80 -4.03 -0.67 9.72
CA SER A 80 -5.42 -0.87 9.26
C SER A 80 -5.49 -1.34 7.81
N LEU A 81 -4.62 -0.80 6.95
CA LEU A 81 -4.55 -1.17 5.55
C LEU A 81 -4.01 -2.60 5.37
N GLU A 82 -3.00 -2.99 6.16
CA GLU A 82 -2.45 -4.34 6.16
C GLU A 82 -3.51 -5.37 6.59
N GLN A 83 -4.30 -5.07 7.63
CA GLN A 83 -5.41 -5.92 8.04
C GLN A 83 -6.48 -6.06 6.96
N GLU A 84 -6.83 -4.98 6.27
CA GLU A 84 -7.83 -5.01 5.20
C GLU A 84 -7.34 -5.87 4.02
N VAL A 85 -6.06 -5.77 3.65
CA VAL A 85 -5.43 -6.62 2.62
C VAL A 85 -5.42 -8.10 3.04
N GLN A 86 -5.12 -8.40 4.30
CA GLN A 86 -5.16 -9.79 4.79
C GLN A 86 -6.57 -10.38 4.76
N ASN A 87 -7.58 -9.62 5.18
CA ASN A 87 -8.98 -10.05 5.13
C ASN A 87 -9.44 -10.30 3.69
N LEU A 88 -9.08 -9.41 2.76
CA LEU A 88 -9.34 -9.59 1.33
C LEU A 88 -8.69 -10.85 0.77
N LYS A 89 -7.45 -11.15 1.18
CA LYS A 89 -6.76 -12.37 0.76
C LYS A 89 -7.48 -13.63 1.24
N ALA A 90 -7.90 -13.67 2.51
CA ALA A 90 -8.63 -14.80 3.06
C ALA A 90 -9.97 -15.04 2.34
N TYR A 91 -10.71 -13.95 2.06
CA TYR A 91 -11.95 -14.03 1.30
C TYR A 91 -11.73 -14.57 -0.12
N ILE A 92 -10.67 -14.12 -0.79
CA ILE A 92 -10.33 -14.59 -2.13
C ILE A 92 -10.00 -16.10 -2.11
N GLU A 93 -9.23 -16.56 -1.12
CA GLU A 93 -8.92 -17.99 -0.95
C GLU A 93 -10.19 -18.83 -0.76
N GLU A 94 -11.13 -18.39 0.07
CA GLU A 94 -12.44 -19.04 0.28
C GLU A 94 -13.26 -19.13 -1.02
N VAL A 95 -13.36 -18.02 -1.76
CA VAL A 95 -14.08 -18.01 -3.04
C VAL A 95 -13.43 -18.96 -4.06
N PHE A 96 -12.09 -19.05 -4.07
CA PHE A 96 -11.40 -19.97 -4.96
C PHE A 96 -11.63 -21.44 -4.59
N THR A 97 -11.71 -21.77 -3.29
CA THR A 97 -12.04 -23.13 -2.86
C THR A 97 -13.44 -23.53 -3.30
N ASP A 98 -14.42 -22.66 -3.11
CA ASP A 98 -15.80 -22.91 -3.52
C ASP A 98 -15.93 -23.11 -5.03
N LEU A 99 -15.24 -22.27 -5.82
CA LEU A 99 -15.23 -22.40 -7.27
C LEU A 99 -14.58 -23.72 -7.73
N ASN A 100 -13.55 -24.18 -7.04
CA ASN A 100 -12.87 -25.42 -7.38
C ASN A 100 -13.77 -26.64 -7.07
N ASP A 101 -14.46 -26.61 -5.93
CA ASP A 101 -15.43 -27.65 -5.55
C ASP A 101 -16.58 -27.73 -6.57
N ILE A 102 -17.15 -26.57 -6.95
CA ILE A 102 -18.19 -26.51 -8.00
C ILE A 102 -17.65 -27.06 -9.33
N ASN A 103 -16.43 -26.70 -9.71
CA ASN A 103 -15.85 -27.18 -10.96
C ASN A 103 -15.70 -28.70 -10.96
N GLU A 104 -15.18 -29.30 -9.88
CA GLU A 104 -15.09 -30.75 -9.74
C GLU A 104 -16.46 -31.43 -9.78
N ASP A 105 -17.45 -30.89 -9.07
CA ASP A 105 -18.83 -31.39 -9.11
C ASP A 105 -19.40 -31.37 -10.53
N THR A 106 -19.20 -30.27 -11.28
CA THR A 106 -19.67 -30.17 -12.66
C THR A 106 -18.95 -31.14 -13.59
N ARG A 107 -17.65 -31.40 -13.39
CA ARG A 107 -16.91 -32.43 -14.14
C ARG A 107 -17.49 -33.81 -13.89
N ILE A 108 -17.74 -34.17 -12.63
CA ILE A 108 -18.33 -35.46 -12.25
C ILE A 108 -19.72 -35.63 -12.87
N GLN A 109 -20.55 -34.58 -12.84
CA GLN A 109 -21.88 -34.60 -13.46
C GLN A 109 -21.80 -34.85 -14.97
N LEU A 110 -20.87 -34.19 -15.67
CA LEU A 110 -20.67 -34.39 -17.11
C LEU A 110 -20.20 -35.81 -17.44
N GLU A 111 -19.32 -36.39 -16.63
CA GLU A 111 -18.88 -37.77 -16.79
C GLU A 111 -20.04 -38.77 -16.60
N LEU A 112 -20.88 -38.55 -15.59
CA LEU A 112 -22.06 -39.37 -15.34
C LEU A 112 -23.06 -39.29 -16.50
N ILE A 113 -23.31 -38.09 -17.04
CA ILE A 113 -24.17 -37.88 -18.21
C ILE A 113 -23.61 -38.63 -19.42
N ASN A 114 -22.31 -38.52 -19.69
CA ASN A 114 -21.70 -39.20 -20.83
C ASN A 114 -21.77 -40.73 -20.69
N ARG A 115 -21.57 -41.26 -19.48
CA ARG A 115 -21.70 -42.70 -19.20
C ARG A 115 -23.13 -43.19 -19.42
N THR A 116 -24.12 -42.50 -18.88
CA THR A 116 -25.54 -42.87 -19.03
C THR A 116 -26.00 -42.76 -20.49
N LEU A 117 -25.54 -41.75 -21.23
CA LEU A 117 -25.80 -41.63 -22.67
C LEU A 117 -25.21 -42.81 -23.46
N ALA A 118 -23.99 -43.23 -23.14
CA ALA A 118 -23.35 -44.39 -23.78
C ALA A 118 -24.12 -45.70 -23.49
N GLU A 119 -24.55 -45.90 -22.25
CA GLU A 119 -25.38 -47.05 -21.84
C GLU A 119 -26.72 -47.05 -22.59
N MET A 120 -27.43 -45.92 -22.66
CA MET A 120 -28.68 -45.82 -23.41
C MET A 120 -28.50 -46.05 -24.92
N GLN A 121 -27.41 -45.55 -25.53
CA GLN A 121 -27.11 -45.81 -26.93
C GLN A 121 -26.86 -47.30 -27.21
N SER A 122 -26.15 -47.99 -26.33
CA SER A 122 -25.93 -49.44 -26.46
C SER A 122 -27.24 -50.22 -26.30
N SER A 123 -28.10 -49.84 -25.34
CA SER A 123 -29.41 -50.45 -25.15
C SER A 123 -30.35 -50.23 -26.35
N LYS A 124 -30.31 -49.06 -26.98
CA LYS A 124 -31.14 -48.76 -28.17
C LYS A 124 -30.74 -49.59 -29.40
N ARG A 125 -29.43 -49.84 -29.58
CA ARG A 125 -28.93 -50.78 -30.60
C ARG A 125 -29.41 -52.21 -30.37
N HIS A 126 -29.61 -52.62 -29.12
CA HIS A 126 -30.19 -53.92 -28.79
C HIS A 126 -31.71 -53.99 -29.00
N SER A 127 -32.46 -52.89 -28.89
CA SER A 127 -33.91 -52.85 -29.12
C SER A 127 -34.32 -52.79 -30.59
N ASP A 128 -33.45 -52.28 -31.48
CA ASP A 128 -33.69 -52.19 -32.94
C ASP A 128 -33.51 -53.53 -33.69
N LYS A 129 -33.14 -54.61 -32.99
CA LYS A 129 -33.14 -55.96 -33.58
C LYS A 129 -34.59 -56.36 -33.91
N PRO A 130 -34.89 -56.79 -35.16
CA PRO A 130 -36.25 -57.13 -35.55
C PRO A 130 -36.80 -58.24 -34.64
N ARG A 131 -37.94 -57.99 -34.00
CA ARG A 131 -38.59 -59.00 -33.14
C ARG A 131 -39.12 -60.14 -34.00
N ASN A 132 -38.80 -61.38 -33.63
CA ASN A 132 -39.33 -62.56 -34.31
C ASN A 132 -40.87 -62.51 -34.29
N LYS A 133 -41.51 -62.69 -35.45
CA LYS A 133 -42.97 -62.73 -35.55
C LYS A 133 -43.48 -63.94 -34.78
N ILE A 134 -44.37 -63.72 -33.82
CA ILE A 134 -45.00 -64.78 -33.05
C ILE A 134 -46.39 -65.03 -33.67
N GLY A 135 -46.59 -66.23 -34.20
CA GLY A 135 -47.88 -66.70 -34.71
C GLY A 135 -47.83 -68.20 -34.99
N PHE A 136 -48.88 -68.92 -34.57
CA PHE A 136 -49.07 -70.33 -34.90
C PHE A 136 -49.70 -70.48 -36.30
N LYS A 137 -49.40 -71.60 -36.96
CA LYS A 137 -49.84 -71.95 -38.32
C LYS A 137 -51.35 -72.07 -38.47
#